data_AF-A0A5J4VUM7-F1
#
_entry.id   AF-A0A5J4VUM7-F1
#
_cell.length_a   1.000
_cell.length_b   1.000
_cell.length_c   1.000
_cell.angle_alpha   90.00
_cell.angle_beta   90.00
_cell.angle_gamma   90.00
#
_symmetry.space_group_name_H-M   'P 1'
#
loop_
_entity.id
_entity.type
_entity.pdbx_description
1 polymer ?
#
loop_
_entity_poly.entity_id
_entity_poly.type
_entity_poly.pdbx_seq_one_letter_code
_entity_poly.pdbx_strand_id
1 'polypeptide(L)'
;MNKTDLMASRPDKLKNIDLLFRNWSLGYQCTQQFTQMRYIADLIIKISIEQITDSGLKNLMCSISPVTLSIKNYVVTEMTTNMSGYRATDDYLQRVREFYANRLFVVPSQRVEAWSFPTSVTTTGIRTSQNIPLSHVVDLCLLFHKDARATTCYENPCYHNMQVTTCGRNFPDMSMNTLDQQFFQMQLNASNLYLLFEATDEFEDALTTSRNTASRRLNPRTDLTSFMITLQCERNSNGALTYDELDTNNQNVSVELRGAPIYQGDTDCYYNGDLMGKRPLPPILCTIHDTFWLFGPVNVGSCVYDFNNTFDDVISKIE
;
A
#
# COMPACT_ATOMS: atom_id res chain seq x y z
N MET A 1 -22.18 -22.95 -14.59
CA MET A 1 -22.06 -22.99 -16.07
C MET A 1 -22.94 -21.87 -16.63
N ASN A 2 -22.48 -20.84 -17.32
CA ASN A 2 -21.20 -20.60 -17.98
C ASN A 2 -20.57 -19.26 -17.56
N LYS A 3 -19.27 -19.36 -17.32
CA LYS A 3 -18.28 -18.32 -17.10
C LYS A 3 -17.88 -17.82 -18.49
N THR A 4 -17.97 -16.52 -18.75
CA THR A 4 -17.37 -15.93 -19.96
C THR A 4 -16.26 -15.01 -19.50
N ASP A 5 -15.05 -15.56 -19.50
CA ASP A 5 -13.79 -14.88 -19.30
C ASP A 5 -13.63 -13.78 -20.37
N LEU A 6 -13.41 -12.54 -19.95
CA LEU A 6 -13.06 -11.44 -20.84
C LEU A 6 -11.53 -11.29 -20.83
N MET A 7 -10.86 -12.22 -21.51
CA MET A 7 -9.49 -12.07 -21.98
C MET A 7 -9.50 -11.05 -23.12
N ALA A 8 -8.96 -9.86 -22.91
CA ALA A 8 -8.78 -8.86 -23.97
C ALA A 8 -7.34 -8.90 -24.50
N SER A 9 -7.12 -9.66 -25.57
CA SER A 9 -6.02 -9.48 -26.51
C SER A 9 -6.43 -8.45 -27.60
N ARG A 10 -5.59 -7.44 -27.84
CA ARG A 10 -5.67 -6.44 -28.95
C ARG A 10 -5.71 -7.08 -30.37
N PRO A 11 -5.97 -6.33 -31.48
CA PRO A 11 -6.37 -4.92 -31.64
C PRO A 11 -7.62 -4.68 -32.56
N ASP A 12 -8.13 -3.45 -32.52
CA ASP A 12 -8.94 -2.72 -33.52
C ASP A 12 -10.34 -3.23 -33.92
N LYS A 13 -11.34 -2.67 -33.22
CA LYS A 13 -12.41 -1.86 -33.86
C LYS A 13 -12.99 -0.90 -32.82
N LEU A 14 -12.66 0.38 -32.96
CA LEU A 14 -13.26 1.48 -32.20
C LEU A 14 -14.80 1.40 -32.29
N LYS A 15 -15.44 0.90 -31.23
CA LYS A 15 -16.86 1.20 -30.98
C LYS A 15 -16.89 2.41 -30.04
N ASN A 16 -17.39 3.54 -30.56
CA ASN A 16 -17.82 4.64 -29.69
C ASN A 16 -19.01 4.12 -28.86
N ILE A 17 -18.83 3.99 -27.56
CA ILE A 17 -19.92 3.77 -26.63
C ILE A 17 -20.02 5.06 -25.81
N ASP A 18 -20.97 5.91 -26.18
CA ASP A 18 -21.36 7.05 -25.34
C ASP A 18 -22.19 6.50 -24.17
N LEU A 19 -21.56 6.30 -23.02
CA LEU A 19 -22.26 5.95 -21.78
C LEU A 19 -22.71 7.24 -21.08
N LEU A 20 -23.91 7.71 -21.42
CA LEU A 20 -24.59 8.78 -20.69
C LEU A 20 -25.43 8.18 -19.56
N PHE A 21 -24.88 8.12 -18.36
CA PHE A 21 -25.62 7.70 -17.16
C PHE A 21 -26.40 8.88 -16.58
N ARG A 22 -27.63 9.12 -17.05
CA ARG A 22 -28.43 10.25 -16.58
C ARG A 22 -29.22 10.02 -15.30
N ASN A 23 -29.43 8.77 -14.84
CA ASN A 23 -30.26 8.48 -13.65
C ASN A 23 -30.04 7.05 -13.11
N TRP A 24 -28.89 6.75 -12.47
CA TRP A 24 -28.68 5.46 -11.80
C TRP A 24 -28.40 5.68 -10.31
N SER A 25 -29.17 5.02 -9.43
CA SER A 25 -28.73 4.70 -8.07
C SER A 25 -27.95 3.40 -8.14
N LEU A 26 -26.62 3.50 -8.15
CA LEU A 26 -25.75 2.32 -8.14
C LEU A 26 -25.91 1.60 -6.80
N GLY A 27 -26.72 0.55 -6.76
CA GLY A 27 -26.68 -0.43 -5.66
C GLY A 27 -25.42 -1.25 -5.80
N TYR A 28 -24.31 -0.79 -5.21
CA TYR A 28 -23.08 -1.55 -5.14
C TYR A 28 -23.13 -2.45 -3.91
N GLN A 29 -23.41 -3.75 -4.09
CA GLN A 29 -23.24 -4.72 -3.03
C GLN A 29 -21.76 -5.13 -3.02
N CYS A 30 -20.98 -4.48 -2.17
CA CYS A 30 -19.60 -4.86 -1.89
C CYS A 30 -19.57 -5.84 -0.72
N THR A 31 -19.20 -7.09 -0.98
CA THR A 31 -18.78 -8.01 0.08
C THR A 31 -17.26 -7.91 0.17
N GLN A 32 -16.75 -6.87 0.84
CA GLN A 32 -15.32 -6.74 1.13
C GLN A 32 -15.06 -7.21 2.57
N GLN A 33 -14.16 -8.18 2.72
CA GLN A 33 -13.47 -8.38 3.98
C GLN A 33 -12.52 -7.18 4.13
N PHE A 34 -12.75 -6.34 5.12
CA PHE A 34 -11.89 -5.19 5.41
C PHE A 34 -10.60 -5.68 6.07
N THR A 35 -9.72 -6.32 5.30
CA THR A 35 -8.33 -6.55 5.70
C THR A 35 -7.48 -5.41 5.17
N GLN A 36 -7.35 -4.38 6.03
CA GLN A 36 -6.20 -3.49 6.21
C GLN A 36 -5.62 -2.69 5.02
N MET A 37 -6.04 -2.87 3.77
CA MET A 37 -5.57 -2.03 2.66
C MET A 37 -6.74 -1.60 1.79
N ARG A 38 -7.06 -0.30 1.83
CA ARG A 38 -8.02 0.27 0.89
C ARG A 38 -7.32 0.62 -0.42
N TYR A 39 -7.81 0.02 -1.50
CA TYR A 39 -7.76 0.62 -2.83
C TYR A 39 -8.62 1.89 -2.81
N ILE A 40 -8.02 3.06 -3.02
CA ILE A 40 -8.76 4.29 -3.30
C ILE A 40 -9.64 4.01 -4.53
N ALA A 41 -10.96 4.06 -4.37
CA ALA A 41 -11.89 3.93 -5.47
C ALA A 41 -12.11 5.32 -6.07
N ASP A 42 -11.25 5.69 -7.01
CA ASP A 42 -11.46 6.88 -7.83
C ASP A 42 -12.70 6.66 -8.71
N LEU A 43 -13.74 7.47 -8.51
CA LEU A 43 -14.88 7.48 -9.42
C LEU A 43 -14.52 8.37 -10.60
N ILE A 44 -14.36 7.75 -11.77
CA ILE A 44 -14.26 8.51 -13.02
C ILE A 44 -15.66 9.04 -13.35
N ILE A 45 -15.89 10.31 -13.02
CA ILE A 45 -17.20 10.96 -13.19
C ILE A 45 -17.42 11.37 -14.65
N LYS A 46 -16.33 11.60 -15.40
CA LYS A 46 -16.39 12.04 -16.79
C LYS A 46 -15.14 11.62 -17.56
N ILE A 47 -15.34 11.02 -18.72
CA ILE A 47 -14.30 10.78 -19.73
C ILE A 47 -14.62 11.66 -20.93
N SER A 48 -13.68 12.50 -21.37
CA SER A 48 -13.80 13.30 -22.58
C SER A 48 -12.61 13.07 -23.50
N ILE A 49 -12.86 13.08 -24.80
CA ILE A 49 -11.83 12.97 -25.83
C ILE A 49 -11.62 14.39 -26.38
N GLU A 50 -10.42 14.93 -26.25
CA GLU A 50 -10.07 16.14 -27.01
C GLU A 50 -9.66 15.77 -28.44
N GLN A 51 -9.84 16.75 -29.34
CA GLN A 51 -9.75 16.63 -30.79
C GLN A 51 -8.56 15.79 -31.29
N ILE A 52 -8.79 15.19 -32.45
CA ILE A 52 -7.77 14.52 -33.26
C ILE A 52 -6.68 15.54 -33.56
N THR A 53 -5.49 15.37 -32.98
CA THR A 53 -4.29 16.03 -33.49
C THR A 53 -3.93 15.42 -34.85
N ASP A 54 -3.25 16.17 -35.73
CA ASP A 54 -2.83 15.69 -37.06
C ASP A 54 -2.03 14.36 -37.02
N SER A 55 -1.54 13.96 -35.83
CA SER A 55 -0.87 12.69 -35.55
C SER A 55 -1.79 11.47 -35.38
N GLY A 56 -3.12 11.65 -35.34
CA GLY A 56 -4.09 10.55 -35.19
C GLY A 56 -4.22 9.96 -33.78
N LEU A 57 -3.48 10.46 -32.79
CA LEU A 57 -3.56 10.02 -31.40
C LEU A 57 -4.73 10.71 -30.67
N LYS A 58 -5.63 9.91 -30.06
CA LYS A 58 -6.72 10.38 -29.21
C LYS A 58 -6.23 10.48 -27.76
N ASN A 59 -6.18 11.69 -27.21
CA ASN A 59 -5.94 11.88 -25.78
C ASN A 59 -7.27 11.71 -25.04
N LEU A 60 -7.35 10.67 -24.20
CA LEU A 60 -8.44 10.47 -23.26
C LEU A 60 -8.16 11.32 -22.02
N MET A 61 -9.01 12.32 -21.77
CA MET A 61 -9.01 13.04 -20.50
C MET A 61 -10.06 12.44 -19.58
N CYS A 62 -9.62 11.91 -18.45
CA CYS A 62 -10.48 11.49 -17.36
C CYS A 62 -10.53 12.60 -16.31
N SER A 63 -11.73 13.06 -15.97
CA SER A 63 -11.94 13.84 -14.75
C SER A 63 -12.15 12.87 -13.59
N ILE A 64 -11.19 12.88 -12.66
CA ILE A 64 -11.25 12.12 -11.42
C ILE A 64 -11.65 13.11 -10.32
N SER A 65 -12.64 12.74 -9.51
CA SER A 65 -13.01 13.53 -8.33
C SER A 65 -13.06 12.62 -7.12
N PRO A 66 -12.56 13.08 -5.96
CA PRO A 66 -12.62 12.29 -4.74
C PRO A 66 -14.08 12.14 -4.30
N VAL A 67 -14.45 10.91 -3.93
CA VAL A 67 -15.78 10.60 -3.40
C VAL A 67 -15.62 10.06 -1.98
N THR A 68 -16.36 10.65 -1.04
CA THR A 68 -16.45 10.10 0.32
C THR A 68 -17.51 9.00 0.33
N LEU A 69 -17.09 7.77 0.69
CA LEU A 69 -18.03 6.67 0.90
C LEU A 69 -18.72 6.88 2.25
N SER A 70 -20.05 6.91 2.26
CA SER A 70 -20.84 6.87 3.49
C SER A 70 -21.86 5.76 3.39
N ILE A 71 -21.96 4.94 4.44
CA ILE A 71 -22.98 3.90 4.54
C ILE A 71 -24.02 4.40 5.53
N LYS A 72 -25.28 4.42 5.08
CA LYS A 72 -26.44 4.75 5.92
C LYS A 72 -27.25 3.48 6.16
N ASN A 73 -27.82 3.37 7.34
CA ASN A 73 -28.69 2.28 7.77
C ASN A 73 -27.97 0.91 7.79
N TYR A 74 -26.70 0.86 8.23
CA TYR A 74 -25.98 -0.41 8.32
C TYR A 74 -26.57 -1.29 9.42
N VAL A 75 -26.56 -2.60 9.21
CA VAL A 75 -26.92 -3.60 10.23
C VAL A 75 -25.71 -4.51 10.42
N VAL A 76 -25.22 -4.61 11.65
CA VAL A 76 -24.22 -5.62 12.01
C VAL A 76 -24.94 -6.97 12.12
N THR A 77 -24.65 -7.89 11.20
CA THR A 77 -25.24 -9.23 11.21
C THR A 77 -24.43 -10.24 12.01
N GLU A 78 -23.11 -10.07 12.06
CA GLU A 78 -22.18 -11.00 12.69
C GLU A 78 -20.96 -10.25 13.22
N MET A 79 -20.44 -10.72 14.37
CA MET A 79 -19.16 -10.29 14.92
C MET A 79 -18.38 -11.52 15.35
N THR A 80 -17.12 -11.60 14.93
CA THR A 80 -16.22 -12.69 15.27
C THR A 80 -15.01 -12.10 15.98
N THR A 81 -14.61 -12.70 17.10
CA THR A 81 -13.40 -12.33 17.81
C THR A 81 -12.67 -13.58 18.27
N ASN A 82 -11.35 -13.58 18.14
CA ASN A 82 -10.50 -14.67 18.62
C ASN A 82 -10.08 -14.35 20.05
N MET A 83 -10.68 -15.05 21.02
CA MET A 83 -10.35 -14.92 22.43
C MET A 83 -9.52 -16.12 22.87
N SER A 84 -8.28 -15.89 23.31
CA SER A 84 -7.47 -16.91 23.98
C SER A 84 -7.83 -16.96 25.47
N GLY A 85 -8.18 -18.14 25.99
CA GLY A 85 -8.49 -18.35 27.42
C GLY A 85 -9.93 -18.78 27.71
N TYR A 86 -10.57 -18.12 28.69
CA TYR A 86 -11.85 -18.54 29.27
C TYR A 86 -13.05 -18.32 28.34
N ARG A 87 -14.07 -19.19 28.47
CA ARG A 87 -15.32 -19.12 27.71
C ARG A 87 -16.08 -17.80 28.00
N ALA A 88 -16.55 -17.13 26.95
CA ALA A 88 -17.43 -15.98 27.08
C ALA A 88 -18.81 -16.39 27.66
N THR A 89 -19.32 -15.62 28.62
CA THR A 89 -20.65 -15.80 29.19
C THR A 89 -21.70 -15.11 28.32
N ASP A 90 -22.96 -15.55 28.43
CA ASP A 90 -24.07 -14.90 27.70
C ASP A 90 -24.24 -13.42 28.09
N ASP A 91 -24.01 -13.08 29.37
CA ASP A 91 -24.00 -11.69 29.85
C ASP A 91 -22.91 -10.85 29.16
N TYR A 92 -21.70 -11.39 29.02
CA TYR A 92 -20.62 -10.71 28.30
C TYR A 92 -20.97 -10.51 26.82
N LEU A 93 -21.49 -11.54 26.16
CA LEU A 93 -21.92 -11.45 24.75
C LEU A 93 -23.04 -10.40 24.57
N GLN A 94 -23.97 -10.31 25.52
CA GLN A 94 -25.04 -9.31 25.49
C GLN A 94 -24.48 -7.88 25.64
N ARG A 95 -23.53 -7.67 26.55
CA ARG A 95 -22.85 -6.37 26.70
C ARG A 95 -22.09 -5.95 25.44
N VAL A 96 -21.43 -6.90 24.77
CA VAL A 96 -20.76 -6.64 23.49
C VAL A 96 -21.77 -6.22 22.42
N ARG A 97 -22.92 -6.92 22.31
CA ARG A 97 -24.00 -6.52 21.39
C ARG A 97 -24.51 -5.12 21.69
N GLU A 98 -24.74 -4.81 22.96
CA GLU A 98 -25.21 -3.50 23.40
C GLU A 98 -24.21 -2.38 23.12
N PHE A 99 -22.92 -2.65 23.29
CA PHE A 99 -21.83 -1.73 22.98
C PHE A 99 -21.89 -1.31 21.51
N TYR A 100 -21.84 -2.27 20.59
CA TYR A 100 -21.80 -1.97 19.15
C TYR A 100 -23.14 -1.50 18.57
N ALA A 101 -24.25 -1.76 19.25
CA ALA A 101 -25.57 -1.27 18.85
C ALA A 101 -25.79 0.21 19.24
N ASN A 102 -25.20 0.68 20.34
CA ASN A 102 -25.57 1.96 20.94
C ASN A 102 -24.41 2.95 21.11
N ARG A 103 -23.16 2.53 20.92
CA ARG A 103 -21.99 3.41 21.09
C ARG A 103 -21.35 3.70 19.73
N LEU A 104 -20.77 4.90 19.61
CA LEU A 104 -19.80 5.17 18.57
C LEU A 104 -18.58 4.26 18.76
N PHE A 105 -18.11 3.64 17.69
CA PHE A 105 -16.90 2.85 17.69
C PHE A 105 -16.09 3.09 16.42
N VAL A 106 -14.80 2.82 16.51
CA VAL A 106 -13.83 3.06 15.44
C VAL A 106 -13.30 1.73 14.96
N VAL A 107 -13.26 1.56 13.64
CA VAL A 107 -12.51 0.48 13.00
C VAL A 107 -11.31 1.12 12.31
N PRO A 108 -10.07 0.80 12.73
CA PRO A 108 -8.88 1.32 12.08
C PRO A 108 -8.75 0.79 10.65
N SER A 109 -8.11 1.57 9.80
CA SER A 109 -7.86 1.29 8.39
C SER A 109 -6.55 1.96 7.99
N GLN A 110 -6.04 1.65 6.81
CA GLN A 110 -4.86 2.28 6.27
C GLN A 110 -5.11 2.77 4.85
N ARG A 111 -4.56 3.95 4.55
CA ARG A 111 -4.49 4.52 3.20
C ARG A 111 -3.05 4.47 2.72
N VAL A 112 -2.86 3.99 1.49
CA VAL A 112 -1.57 3.98 0.82
C VAL A 112 -1.59 4.97 -0.33
N GLU A 113 -0.60 5.84 -0.40
CA GLU A 113 -0.37 6.72 -1.54
C GLU A 113 0.99 6.38 -2.17
N ALA A 114 1.01 6.18 -3.49
CA ALA A 114 2.20 5.74 -4.21
C ALA A 114 2.83 6.90 -5.00
N TRP A 115 4.14 7.01 -4.87
CA TRP A 115 4.98 8.05 -5.47
C TRP A 115 6.11 7.40 -6.25
N SER A 116 6.13 7.57 -7.56
CA SER A 116 7.25 7.08 -8.39
C SER A 116 8.40 8.08 -8.34
N PHE A 117 9.59 7.61 -7.97
CA PHE A 117 10.78 8.42 -8.04
C PHE A 117 11.08 8.85 -9.50
N PRO A 118 11.72 10.01 -9.72
CA PRO A 118 11.94 10.52 -11.07
C PRO A 118 13.05 9.80 -11.84
N THR A 119 13.92 9.04 -11.17
CA THR A 119 15.11 8.46 -11.79
C THR A 119 15.22 6.96 -11.50
N SER A 120 15.41 6.18 -12.56
CA SER A 120 15.74 4.75 -12.46
C SER A 120 17.14 4.53 -11.89
N VAL A 121 17.40 3.29 -11.47
CA VAL A 121 18.71 2.87 -10.99
C VAL A 121 19.82 3.00 -12.03
N THR A 122 21.03 3.27 -11.57
CA THR A 122 22.27 3.35 -12.37
C THR A 122 23.21 2.19 -12.02
N THR A 123 24.31 2.03 -12.76
CA THR A 123 25.31 0.99 -12.47
C THR A 123 25.98 1.12 -11.10
N THR A 124 25.97 2.32 -10.51
CA THR A 124 26.49 2.56 -9.15
C THR A 124 25.41 2.44 -8.07
N GLY A 125 24.16 2.18 -8.46
CA GLY A 125 23.02 2.03 -7.58
C GLY A 125 21.96 3.12 -7.72
N ILE A 126 21.12 3.21 -6.70
CA ILE A 126 20.00 4.14 -6.59
C ILE A 126 20.47 5.39 -5.84
N ARG A 127 20.23 6.55 -6.45
CA ARG A 127 20.32 7.85 -5.79
C ARG A 127 19.30 8.77 -6.44
N THR A 128 18.13 8.87 -5.82
CA THR A 128 17.01 9.63 -6.37
C THR A 128 16.27 10.35 -5.25
N SER A 129 15.57 11.43 -5.59
CA SER A 129 14.86 12.26 -4.64
C SER A 129 13.56 12.73 -5.23
N GLN A 130 12.51 12.79 -4.42
CA GLN A 130 11.23 13.36 -4.82
C GLN A 130 10.71 14.26 -3.70
N ASN A 131 10.15 15.41 -4.10
CA ASN A 131 9.48 16.29 -3.15
C ASN A 131 8.04 15.84 -3.01
N ILE A 132 7.68 15.35 -1.82
CA ILE A 132 6.32 14.91 -1.51
C ILE A 132 5.84 15.57 -0.20
N PRO A 133 4.55 15.94 -0.10
CA PRO A 133 3.98 16.32 1.18
C PRO A 133 3.83 15.06 2.03
N LEU A 134 4.31 15.11 3.27
CA LEU A 134 4.14 14.04 4.24
C LEU A 134 3.19 14.56 5.32
N SER A 135 2.05 13.90 5.51
CA SER A 135 1.10 14.31 6.54
C SER A 135 0.62 13.06 7.25
N HIS A 136 0.93 12.93 8.54
CA HIS A 136 0.54 11.80 9.37
C HIS A 136 0.95 10.43 8.79
N VAL A 137 2.18 10.36 8.25
CA VAL A 137 2.71 9.13 7.66
C VAL A 137 3.26 8.22 8.76
N VAL A 138 2.70 7.01 8.86
CA VAL A 138 3.07 6.00 9.87
C VAL A 138 4.20 5.09 9.40
N ASP A 139 4.16 4.71 8.12
CA ASP A 139 5.17 3.86 7.49
C ASP A 139 5.50 4.35 6.08
N LEU A 140 6.75 4.14 5.68
CA LEU A 140 7.19 4.24 4.29
C LEU A 140 7.45 2.84 3.74
N CYS A 141 6.94 2.52 2.56
CA CYS A 141 7.17 1.25 1.90
C CYS A 141 7.84 1.45 0.54
N LEU A 142 8.93 0.72 0.26
CA LEU A 142 9.63 0.78 -1.02
C LEU A 142 9.34 -0.45 -1.86
N LEU A 143 9.03 -0.23 -3.12
CA LEU A 143 8.71 -1.26 -4.10
C LEU A 143 9.63 -1.17 -5.31
N PHE A 144 10.09 -2.32 -5.79
CA PHE A 144 11.13 -2.44 -6.82
C PHE A 144 10.62 -3.24 -8.01
N HIS A 145 10.17 -2.54 -9.05
CA HIS A 145 9.78 -3.17 -10.31
C HIS A 145 11.00 -3.57 -11.13
N LYS A 146 10.93 -4.77 -11.73
CA LYS A 146 11.95 -5.27 -12.66
C LYS A 146 11.57 -5.09 -14.11
N ASP A 147 10.30 -5.30 -14.43
CA ASP A 147 9.73 -5.17 -15.77
C ASP A 147 8.63 -4.10 -15.72
N ALA A 148 8.58 -3.24 -16.74
CA ALA A 148 7.53 -2.24 -16.88
C ALA A 148 6.12 -2.84 -17.08
N ARG A 149 6.04 -4.13 -17.41
CA ARG A 149 4.77 -4.88 -17.51
C ARG A 149 4.31 -5.47 -16.18
N ALA A 150 5.17 -5.49 -15.17
CA ALA A 150 4.84 -6.02 -13.86
C ALA A 150 4.07 -4.96 -13.05
N THR A 151 2.87 -5.29 -12.61
CA THR A 151 2.03 -4.39 -11.81
C THR A 151 2.09 -4.71 -10.32
N THR A 152 2.19 -5.98 -9.95
CA THR A 152 2.13 -6.47 -8.57
C THR A 152 3.32 -7.34 -8.18
N CYS A 153 4.32 -7.47 -9.06
CA CYS A 153 5.47 -8.34 -8.86
C CYS A 153 6.71 -7.49 -8.53
N TYR A 154 7.21 -7.63 -7.31
CA TYR A 154 8.31 -6.88 -6.74
C TYR A 154 9.38 -7.84 -6.22
N GLU A 155 10.62 -7.65 -6.65
CA GLU A 155 11.73 -8.52 -6.25
C GLU A 155 12.73 -7.76 -5.40
N ASN A 156 13.43 -8.47 -4.50
CA ASN A 156 14.54 -7.91 -3.72
C ASN A 156 15.63 -7.38 -4.68
N PRO A 157 15.99 -6.08 -4.61
CA PRO A 157 17.01 -5.53 -5.48
C PRO A 157 18.41 -6.11 -5.19
N CYS A 158 18.61 -6.73 -4.02
CA CYS A 158 19.89 -7.27 -3.51
C CYS A 158 20.94 -6.16 -3.34
N TYR A 159 20.56 -5.11 -2.62
CA TYR A 159 21.32 -3.86 -2.46
C TYR A 159 21.74 -3.66 -1.01
N HIS A 160 22.87 -2.99 -0.82
CA HIS A 160 23.37 -2.52 0.47
C HIS A 160 23.26 -1.00 0.57
N ASN A 161 23.49 -0.47 1.77
CA ASN A 161 23.34 0.95 2.07
C ASN A 161 21.93 1.47 1.70
N MET A 162 20.91 0.61 1.81
CA MET A 162 19.52 0.96 1.53
C MET A 162 19.00 1.85 2.66
N GLN A 163 18.56 3.05 2.30
CA GLN A 163 18.07 4.03 3.28
C GLN A 163 17.25 5.11 2.60
N VAL A 164 16.22 5.59 3.30
CA VAL A 164 15.47 6.80 2.94
C VAL A 164 15.92 7.94 3.86
N THR A 165 16.23 9.11 3.30
CA THR A 165 16.52 10.32 4.07
C THR A 165 15.43 11.35 3.81
N THR A 166 14.81 11.86 4.88
CA THR A 166 13.85 12.97 4.78
C THR A 166 13.81 13.75 6.09
N CYS A 167 13.49 15.04 6.02
CA CYS A 167 13.42 15.92 7.19
C CYS A 167 14.68 15.89 8.09
N GLY A 168 15.85 15.67 7.49
CA GLY A 168 17.14 15.54 8.20
C GLY A 168 17.31 14.24 9.01
N ARG A 169 16.39 13.28 8.88
CA ARG A 169 16.42 11.96 9.52
C ARG A 169 16.61 10.87 8.48
N ASN A 170 17.15 9.72 8.91
CA ASN A 170 17.30 8.55 8.07
C ASN A 170 16.35 7.43 8.53
N PHE A 171 15.81 6.69 7.58
CA PHE A 171 14.92 5.55 7.79
C PHE A 171 15.48 4.33 7.06
N PRO A 172 15.91 3.27 7.78
CA PRO A 172 16.12 3.24 9.23
C PRO A 172 17.35 4.11 9.61
N ASP A 173 17.65 4.30 10.89
CA ASP A 173 18.78 5.16 11.33
C ASP A 173 20.14 4.67 10.79
N MET A 174 20.33 3.35 10.75
CA MET A 174 21.50 2.70 10.16
C MET A 174 21.19 2.21 8.76
N SER A 175 22.17 2.31 7.85
CA SER A 175 21.98 1.84 6.48
C SER A 175 21.91 0.31 6.41
N MET A 176 20.99 -0.25 5.63
CA MET A 176 20.75 -1.70 5.63
C MET A 176 21.25 -2.41 4.38
N ASN A 177 21.48 -3.71 4.52
CA ASN A 177 21.75 -4.66 3.45
C ASN A 177 20.57 -5.63 3.35
N THR A 178 19.96 -5.72 2.17
CA THR A 178 18.72 -6.49 1.96
C THR A 178 18.91 -8.00 1.99
N LEU A 179 20.14 -8.50 2.14
CA LEU A 179 20.45 -9.92 2.32
C LEU A 179 20.85 -10.28 3.76
N ASP A 180 21.02 -9.29 4.65
CA ASP A 180 21.53 -9.53 6.00
C ASP A 180 20.41 -9.88 6.99
N GLN A 181 20.74 -10.68 8.01
CA GLN A 181 19.79 -11.12 9.04
C GLN A 181 19.14 -9.94 9.80
N GLN A 182 19.89 -8.85 10.00
CA GLN A 182 19.35 -7.65 10.66
C GLN A 182 18.21 -7.02 9.86
N PHE A 183 18.31 -7.03 8.52
CA PHE A 183 17.26 -6.54 7.64
C PHE A 183 16.01 -7.41 7.73
N PHE A 184 16.18 -8.72 7.72
CA PHE A 184 15.07 -9.67 7.90
C PHE A 184 14.31 -9.43 9.20
N GLN A 185 15.02 -9.32 10.33
CA GLN A 185 14.40 -9.06 11.63
C GLN A 185 13.64 -7.73 11.64
N MET A 186 14.21 -6.69 11.03
CA MET A 186 13.56 -5.39 10.90
C MET A 186 12.27 -5.48 10.09
N GLN A 187 12.26 -6.20 8.97
CA GLN A 187 11.04 -6.37 8.16
C GLN A 187 9.96 -7.16 8.89
N LEU A 188 10.33 -8.21 9.65
CA LEU A 188 9.37 -8.95 10.48
C LEU A 188 8.77 -8.11 11.61
N ASN A 189 9.56 -7.22 12.21
CA ASN A 189 9.06 -6.29 13.21
C ASN A 189 8.14 -5.23 12.58
N ALA A 190 8.50 -4.75 11.38
CA ALA A 190 7.75 -3.73 10.66
C ALA A 190 6.44 -4.25 10.06
N SER A 191 6.36 -5.52 9.70
CA SER A 191 5.15 -6.12 9.14
C SER A 191 4.04 -6.31 10.16
N ASN A 192 4.31 -6.11 11.46
CA ASN A 192 3.32 -6.23 12.55
C ASN A 192 2.45 -7.48 12.39
N LEU A 193 3.06 -8.62 12.05
CA LEU A 193 2.35 -9.90 11.95
C LEU A 193 1.80 -10.26 13.33
N TYR A 194 0.54 -9.87 13.58
CA TYR A 194 -0.17 -10.25 14.79
C TYR A 194 -0.28 -11.77 14.83
N LEU A 195 -0.31 -12.36 16.04
CA LEU A 195 -0.44 -13.81 16.31
C LEU A 195 -1.58 -14.52 15.53
N LEU A 196 -2.47 -13.78 14.88
CA LEU A 196 -3.54 -14.28 14.02
C LEU A 196 -3.10 -14.62 12.58
N PHE A 197 -2.05 -13.99 12.07
CA PHE A 197 -1.63 -14.05 10.67
C PHE A 197 -0.21 -14.60 10.56
N GLU A 198 -0.09 -15.69 9.83
CA GLU A 198 1.20 -16.24 9.41
C GLU A 198 1.66 -15.53 8.14
N ALA A 199 2.97 -15.33 8.00
CA ALA A 199 3.52 -14.86 6.73
C ALA A 199 3.23 -15.90 5.64
N THR A 200 3.00 -15.45 4.40
CA THR A 200 2.90 -16.38 3.28
C THR A 200 4.30 -16.91 2.94
N ASP A 201 4.38 -18.16 2.49
CA ASP A 201 5.63 -18.76 2.01
C ASP A 201 6.34 -17.85 0.98
N GLU A 202 5.55 -17.20 0.10
CA GLU A 202 6.07 -16.25 -0.89
C GLU A 202 6.74 -15.02 -0.27
N PHE A 203 6.15 -14.45 0.79
CA PHE A 203 6.72 -13.29 1.48
C PHE A 203 8.00 -13.69 2.23
N GLU A 204 8.01 -14.83 2.91
CA GLU A 204 9.20 -15.34 3.59
C GLU A 204 10.33 -15.67 2.63
N ASP A 205 10.01 -16.35 1.52
CA ASP A 205 10.98 -16.70 0.49
C ASP A 205 11.55 -15.43 -0.17
N ALA A 206 10.72 -14.44 -0.49
CA ALA A 206 11.14 -13.17 -1.07
C ALA A 206 12.14 -12.41 -0.18
N LEU A 207 12.03 -12.54 1.15
CA LEU A 207 12.93 -11.92 2.11
C LEU A 207 14.23 -12.71 2.33
N THR A 208 14.18 -14.04 2.29
CA THR A 208 15.29 -14.92 2.73
C THR A 208 16.09 -15.52 1.57
N THR A 209 15.48 -15.67 0.40
CA THR A 209 16.13 -16.30 -0.76
C THR A 209 16.86 -15.25 -1.61
N SER A 210 18.19 -15.33 -1.61
CA SER A 210 19.02 -14.48 -2.46
C SER A 210 18.86 -14.82 -3.95
N ARG A 211 18.81 -13.79 -4.81
CA ARG A 211 18.66 -13.93 -6.27
C ARG A 211 19.98 -14.05 -7.01
N ASN A 212 21.09 -13.70 -6.37
CA ASN A 212 22.39 -13.60 -6.99
C ASN A 212 23.50 -13.89 -6.00
N THR A 213 24.62 -14.30 -6.57
CA THR A 213 25.89 -14.49 -5.88
C THR A 213 26.93 -13.62 -6.58
N ALA A 214 28.12 -13.49 -6.00
CA ALA A 214 29.21 -12.74 -6.61
C ALA A 214 29.56 -13.19 -8.04
N SER A 215 29.24 -14.43 -8.43
CA SER A 215 29.61 -14.99 -9.74
C SER A 215 28.46 -15.22 -10.70
N ARG A 216 27.21 -15.33 -10.22
CA ARG A 216 26.06 -15.63 -11.09
C ARG A 216 24.73 -15.25 -10.48
N ARG A 217 23.72 -15.12 -11.34
CA ARG A 217 22.30 -15.08 -10.95
C ARG A 217 21.76 -16.49 -10.70
N LEU A 218 20.81 -16.58 -9.78
CA LEU A 218 20.12 -17.81 -9.42
C LEU A 218 18.70 -17.79 -9.99
N ASN A 219 18.28 -18.94 -10.51
CA ASN A 219 16.89 -19.19 -10.88
C ASN A 219 16.18 -19.79 -9.65
N PRO A 220 15.32 -19.02 -8.97
CA PRO A 220 14.61 -19.51 -7.79
C PRO A 220 13.63 -20.60 -8.20
N ARG A 221 13.38 -21.54 -7.29
CA ARG A 221 12.36 -22.59 -7.46
C ARG A 221 11.02 -22.20 -6.84
N THR A 222 10.97 -21.04 -6.21
CA THR A 222 9.81 -20.47 -5.52
C THR A 222 9.54 -19.07 -6.04
N ASP A 223 8.37 -18.53 -5.70
CA ASP A 223 7.97 -17.19 -6.08
C ASP A 223 8.61 -16.18 -5.11
N LEU A 224 9.32 -15.19 -5.67
CA LEU A 224 10.05 -14.15 -4.93
C LEU A 224 9.48 -12.75 -5.23
N THR A 225 8.23 -12.68 -5.71
CA THR A 225 7.63 -11.46 -6.23
C THR A 225 6.79 -10.67 -5.22
N SER A 226 6.75 -11.10 -3.95
CA SER A 226 6.15 -10.37 -2.83
C SER A 226 7.19 -9.64 -1.95
N PHE A 227 8.21 -9.03 -2.56
CA PHE A 227 9.21 -8.26 -1.82
C PHE A 227 8.80 -6.79 -1.65
N MET A 228 8.86 -6.29 -0.42
CA MET A 228 8.78 -4.86 -0.11
C MET A 228 9.73 -4.50 1.03
N ILE A 229 10.10 -3.23 1.12
CA ILE A 229 10.85 -2.70 2.28
C ILE A 229 9.94 -1.75 3.06
N THR A 230 9.44 -2.20 4.21
CA THR A 230 8.71 -1.36 5.16
C THR A 230 9.70 -0.69 6.10
N LEU A 231 9.57 0.63 6.23
CA LEU A 231 10.35 1.50 7.08
C LEU A 231 9.40 2.22 8.03
N GLN A 232 9.42 1.82 9.30
CA GLN A 232 8.57 2.41 10.32
C GLN A 232 9.00 3.86 10.59
N CYS A 233 8.05 4.80 10.46
CA CYS A 233 8.27 6.17 10.91
C CYS A 233 7.99 6.30 12.41
N GLU A 234 7.10 5.46 12.94
CA GLU A 234 6.80 5.37 14.36
C GLU A 234 7.97 4.83 15.19
N ARG A 235 8.20 5.42 16.37
CA ARG A 235 9.24 4.97 17.30
C ARG A 235 8.65 4.02 18.32
N ASN A 236 9.07 2.75 18.23
CA ASN A 236 8.85 1.79 19.31
C ASN A 236 9.79 2.09 20.48
N SER A 237 9.33 2.87 21.46
CA SER A 237 10.13 3.21 22.64
C SER A 237 9.76 2.31 23.83
N ASN A 238 10.50 1.22 24.07
CA ASN A 238 10.51 0.42 25.31
C ASN A 238 9.22 0.43 26.18
N GLY A 239 8.07 0.08 25.60
CA GLY A 239 6.79 -0.04 26.32
C GLY A 239 5.80 1.12 26.17
N ALA A 240 6.15 2.19 25.45
CA ALA A 240 5.23 3.20 24.94
C ALA A 240 5.47 3.38 23.44
N LEU A 241 4.44 3.11 22.62
CA LEU A 241 4.44 3.53 21.22
C LEU A 241 4.39 5.06 21.24
N THR A 242 5.54 5.70 21.04
CA THR A 242 5.59 7.14 20.78
C THR A 242 5.31 7.34 19.31
N TYR A 243 4.09 7.79 19.01
CA TYR A 243 3.65 8.22 17.70
C TYR A 243 4.37 9.52 17.31
N ASP A 244 5.63 9.41 16.89
CA ASP A 244 6.31 10.45 16.12
C ASP A 244 5.92 10.22 14.65
N GLU A 245 4.65 10.46 14.30
CA GLU A 245 4.20 10.43 12.91
C GLU A 245 5.08 11.37 12.06
N LEU A 246 5.36 10.98 10.81
CA LEU A 246 6.12 11.84 9.91
C LEU A 246 5.16 12.86 9.27
N ASP A 247 5.06 14.02 9.91
CA ASP A 247 4.22 15.13 9.47
C ASP A 247 5.04 16.39 9.15
N THR A 248 4.78 16.93 7.96
CA THR A 248 5.37 18.17 7.45
C THR A 248 4.32 19.25 7.28
N ASN A 249 3.13 19.09 7.87
CA ASN A 249 2.01 20.03 7.78
C ASN A 249 1.68 20.39 6.33
N ASN A 250 1.61 19.37 5.46
CA ASN A 250 1.38 19.51 4.01
C ASN A 250 2.46 20.31 3.25
N GLN A 251 3.63 20.57 3.85
CA GLN A 251 4.76 21.15 3.13
C GLN A 251 5.51 20.06 2.37
N ASN A 252 5.87 20.34 1.12
CA ASN A 252 6.69 19.44 0.34
C ASN A 252 8.09 19.34 0.95
N VAL A 253 8.52 18.12 1.27
CA VAL A 253 9.88 17.82 1.73
C VAL A 253 10.57 16.88 0.76
N SER A 254 11.89 16.99 0.67
CA SER A 254 12.70 16.03 -0.10
C SER A 254 12.69 14.69 0.62
N VAL A 255 12.29 13.65 -0.10
CA VAL A 255 12.49 12.26 0.29
C VAL A 255 13.53 11.67 -0.65
N GLU A 256 14.69 11.33 -0.11
CA GLU A 256 15.83 10.81 -0.85
C GLU A 256 15.97 9.31 -0.61
N LEU A 257 16.00 8.53 -1.68
CA LEU A 257 16.30 7.09 -1.63
C LEU A 257 17.74 6.87 -2.11
N ARG A 258 18.51 6.13 -1.31
CA ARG A 258 19.83 5.64 -1.67
C ARG A 258 19.97 4.13 -1.49
N GLY A 259 20.84 3.54 -2.31
CA GLY A 259 21.21 2.14 -2.25
C GLY A 259 22.27 1.80 -3.29
N ALA A 260 23.10 0.80 -3.04
CA ALA A 260 24.14 0.35 -3.97
C ALA A 260 24.05 -1.17 -4.16
N PRO A 261 24.33 -1.69 -5.38
CA PRO A 261 24.27 -3.11 -5.63
C PRO A 261 25.33 -3.86 -4.81
N ILE A 262 24.93 -4.96 -4.15
CA ILE A 262 25.85 -5.86 -3.45
C ILE A 262 26.80 -6.51 -4.46
N TYR A 263 26.28 -6.88 -5.64
CA TYR A 263 27.04 -7.44 -6.73
C TYR A 263 26.86 -6.61 -7.99
N GLN A 264 27.98 -6.23 -8.63
CA GLN A 264 28.01 -5.32 -9.77
C GLN A 264 28.07 -6.05 -11.12
N GLY A 265 27.95 -5.31 -12.22
CA GLY A 265 28.03 -5.85 -13.58
C GLY A 265 26.86 -6.78 -13.90
N ASP A 266 27.14 -7.89 -14.57
CA ASP A 266 26.11 -8.85 -15.02
C ASP A 266 25.35 -9.49 -13.85
N THR A 267 25.97 -9.52 -12.66
CA THR A 267 25.36 -10.08 -11.45
C THR A 267 24.38 -9.15 -10.74
N ASP A 268 24.30 -7.87 -11.11
CA ASP A 268 23.28 -6.95 -10.58
C ASP A 268 21.90 -7.32 -11.16
N CYS A 269 21.09 -7.99 -10.34
CA CYS A 269 19.79 -8.53 -10.75
C CYS A 269 18.70 -7.47 -10.90
N TYR A 270 18.86 -6.31 -10.27
CA TYR A 270 17.90 -5.21 -10.37
C TYR A 270 18.20 -4.33 -11.58
N TYR A 271 19.45 -3.88 -11.70
CA TYR A 271 19.87 -2.99 -12.80
C TYR A 271 19.76 -3.66 -14.17
N ASN A 272 20.19 -4.93 -14.30
CA ASN A 272 19.98 -5.69 -15.55
C ASN A 272 18.82 -6.67 -15.43
N GLY A 273 17.70 -6.22 -14.86
CA GLY A 273 16.52 -7.04 -14.61
C GLY A 273 15.84 -7.58 -15.87
N ASP A 274 15.85 -6.82 -16.97
CA ASP A 274 15.30 -7.24 -18.26
C ASP A 274 16.38 -7.92 -19.12
N LEU A 275 16.08 -9.12 -19.63
CA LEU A 275 16.92 -9.84 -20.61
C LEU A 275 17.10 -9.04 -21.92
N MET A 276 16.18 -8.10 -22.21
CA MET A 276 16.24 -7.22 -23.37
C MET A 276 17.08 -5.95 -23.13
N GLY A 277 17.75 -5.82 -21.98
CA GLY A 277 18.67 -4.72 -21.69
C GLY A 277 17.98 -3.37 -21.46
N LYS A 278 16.66 -3.34 -21.23
CA LYS A 278 15.96 -2.12 -20.84
C LYS A 278 16.25 -1.80 -19.38
N ARG A 279 16.37 -0.51 -19.09
CA ARG A 279 16.52 -0.04 -17.70
C ARG A 279 15.22 -0.36 -16.94
N PRO A 280 15.33 -0.82 -15.69
CA PRO A 280 14.18 -1.01 -14.83
C PRO A 280 13.46 0.33 -14.58
N LEU A 281 12.19 0.24 -14.20
CA LEU A 281 11.43 1.41 -13.79
C LEU A 281 12.03 2.00 -12.50
N PRO A 282 11.83 3.31 -12.25
CA PRO A 282 12.17 3.91 -10.97
C PRO A 282 11.49 3.17 -9.82
N PRO A 283 12.15 3.07 -8.64
CA PRO A 283 11.50 2.58 -7.44
C PRO A 283 10.25 3.39 -7.12
N ILE A 284 9.30 2.75 -6.44
CA ILE A 284 8.08 3.41 -5.94
C ILE A 284 8.19 3.53 -4.43
N LEU A 285 7.88 4.71 -3.93
CA LEU A 285 7.68 4.98 -2.52
C LEU A 285 6.17 5.01 -2.22
N CYS A 286 5.74 4.18 -1.31
CA CYS A 286 4.40 4.19 -0.75
C CYS A 286 4.44 4.88 0.61
N THR A 287 3.64 5.92 0.81
CA THR A 287 3.39 6.51 2.13
C THR A 287 2.12 5.89 2.69
N ILE A 288 2.20 5.33 3.89
CA ILE A 288 1.10 4.67 4.58
C ILE A 288 0.60 5.63 5.66
N HIS A 289 -0.72 5.79 5.72
CA HIS A 289 -1.42 6.69 6.63
C HIS A 289 -2.47 5.90 7.39
N ASP A 290 -2.61 6.17 8.68
CA ASP A 290 -3.72 5.65 9.46
C ASP A 290 -5.01 6.40 9.12
N THR A 291 -6.07 5.63 8.92
CA THR A 291 -7.42 6.15 8.65
C THR A 291 -8.45 5.37 9.43
N PHE A 292 -9.67 5.90 9.52
CA PHE A 292 -10.64 5.39 10.46
C PHE A 292 -12.01 5.26 9.83
N TRP A 293 -12.72 4.19 10.15
CA TRP A 293 -14.15 4.09 9.93
C TRP A 293 -14.87 4.36 11.24
N LEU A 294 -15.59 5.47 11.27
CA LEU A 294 -16.41 5.88 12.41
C LEU A 294 -17.81 5.30 12.24
N PHE A 295 -18.17 4.37 13.12
CA PHE A 295 -19.50 3.78 13.19
C PHE A 295 -20.28 4.42 14.32
N GLY A 296 -21.48 4.91 14.03
CA GLY A 296 -22.35 5.52 15.03
C GLY A 296 -23.80 5.09 14.86
N PRO A 297 -24.57 5.02 15.96
CA PRO A 297 -25.99 4.64 15.93
C PRO A 297 -26.90 5.74 15.35
N VAL A 298 -26.38 6.96 15.15
CA VAL A 298 -27.15 8.12 14.67
C VAL A 298 -27.75 7.82 13.29
N ASN A 299 -29.03 8.14 13.09
CA ASN A 299 -29.78 7.94 11.84
C ASN A 299 -29.81 6.48 11.33
N VAL A 300 -30.20 5.53 12.18
CA VAL A 300 -30.35 4.08 11.82
C VAL A 300 -29.00 3.38 11.58
N GLY A 301 -27.89 3.99 12.00
CA GLY A 301 -26.54 3.49 11.79
C GLY A 301 -25.85 4.22 10.65
N SER A 302 -24.89 5.08 10.97
CA SER A 302 -24.03 5.78 10.01
C SER A 302 -22.59 5.26 10.12
N CYS A 303 -21.96 4.98 8.98
CA CYS A 303 -20.53 4.71 8.88
C CYS A 303 -19.88 5.78 7.99
N VAL A 304 -18.88 6.47 8.53
CA VAL A 304 -18.14 7.54 7.85
C VAL A 304 -16.67 7.20 7.82
N TYR A 305 -16.06 7.36 6.64
CA TYR A 305 -14.61 7.27 6.48
C TYR A 305 -13.96 8.59 6.89
N ASP A 306 -13.06 8.54 7.86
CA ASP A 306 -12.26 9.66 8.33
C ASP A 306 -10.80 9.45 7.92
N PHE A 307 -10.26 10.44 7.21
CA PHE A 307 -8.88 10.46 6.72
C PHE A 307 -8.19 11.80 7.00
N ASN A 308 -8.88 12.72 7.71
CA ASN A 308 -8.38 14.06 7.98
C ASN A 308 -7.92 14.24 9.42
N ASN A 309 -8.36 13.35 10.31
CA ASN A 309 -8.08 13.44 11.74
C ASN A 309 -7.04 12.40 12.14
N THR A 310 -6.23 12.75 13.13
CA THR A 310 -5.25 11.85 13.75
C THR A 310 -5.93 10.78 14.60
N PHE A 311 -5.17 9.78 15.05
CA PHE A 311 -5.67 8.78 16.00
C PHE A 311 -6.25 9.43 17.27
N ASP A 312 -5.50 10.34 17.90
CA ASP A 312 -5.91 11.02 19.14
C ASP A 312 -7.18 11.86 18.95
N ASP A 313 -7.28 12.57 17.81
CA ASP A 313 -8.48 13.33 17.45
C ASP A 313 -9.71 12.42 17.29
N VAL A 314 -9.53 11.22 16.76
CA VAL A 314 -10.62 10.26 16.56
C VAL A 314 -11.02 9.60 17.88
N ILE A 315 -10.07 9.22 18.73
CA ILE A 315 -10.36 8.65 20.04
C ILE A 315 -11.10 9.65 20.94
N SER A 316 -10.71 10.92 20.93
CA SER A 316 -11.40 11.95 21.71
C SER A 316 -12.88 12.17 21.32
N LYS A 317 -13.30 11.72 20.12
CA LYS A 317 -14.69 11.82 19.65
C LYS A 317 -15.58 10.67 20.11
N ILE A 318 -15.01 9.56 20.60
CA ILE A 318 -15.74 8.34 21.00
C ILE A 318 -15.73 8.08 22.51
N GLU A 319 -14.89 8.80 23.26
CA GLU A 319 -14.87 8.87 24.73
C GLU A 319 -15.93 9.84 25.26
#